data_AF-N1URT6-F1
#
_entry.id   AF-N1URT6-F1
#
_cell.length_a   1.000
_cell.length_b   1.000
_cell.length_c   1.000
_cell.angle_alpha   90.00
_cell.angle_beta   90.00
_cell.angle_gamma   90.00
#
_symmetry.space_group_name_H-M   'P 1'
#
loop_
_entity.id
_entity.type
_entity.pdbx_description
1 polymer ?
#
loop_
_entity_poly.entity_id
_entity_poly.type
_entity_poly.pdbx_seq_one_letter_code
_entity_poly.pdbx_strand_id
1 'polypeptide(L)'
;MIGGNVSTVDLPTNAGITGAEYSSVLRTSGKCKDVTAMKWKKEWSWWNWFWPTYRWVKVQDCQTPDKFHRFGLRDSGTQIEIMEKVKPTFIFGTAAGNHVLCTVLTTSTSCLDEARYKKDIREVMKRLAAIGSIKGGVLFTIPNVTTLFFLDRYRDPRGRGNLTGLKAFYRSFVTHEGQVLDSREVNQITNYLSMLNDEIKAQGAAMGFAVADLKVVFDDLKENGRRIESPSGWSPGNARASWPLPGQPGVFSLDGVHPNMYGHAVFANELIKAINSHYGFSIPQVSEYAAWYYDSLNRDPIDLKKYLKEYTFGIFISWILRTFT
;
A
#
# COMPACT_ATOMS: atom_id res chain seq x y z
N MET A 1 9.95 3.31 -9.35
CA MET A 1 8.75 4.16 -9.44
C MET A 1 8.63 4.67 -10.87
N ILE A 2 7.50 4.44 -11.53
CA ILE A 2 7.21 5.11 -12.80
C ILE A 2 6.84 6.54 -12.44
N GLY A 3 7.82 7.44 -12.56
CA GLY A 3 7.73 8.83 -12.15
C GLY A 3 9.06 9.54 -12.35
N GLY A 4 9.52 9.61 -13.59
CA GLY A 4 10.67 10.41 -14.01
C GLY A 4 10.21 11.65 -14.76
N ASN A 5 10.69 12.82 -14.33
CA ASN A 5 10.47 14.11 -14.96
C ASN A 5 10.98 14.13 -16.41
N VAL A 6 10.18 14.71 -17.31
CA VAL A 6 10.57 15.44 -18.53
C VAL A 6 11.64 14.77 -19.42
N SER A 7 11.35 13.59 -19.95
CA SER A 7 11.75 13.18 -21.31
C SER A 7 11.06 11.85 -21.64
N THR A 8 10.61 11.70 -22.88
CA THR A 8 10.16 10.42 -23.42
C THR A 8 11.36 9.49 -23.49
N VAL A 9 11.59 8.76 -22.39
CA VAL A 9 12.50 7.62 -22.39
C VAL A 9 11.75 6.46 -23.02
N ASP A 10 12.40 5.74 -23.92
CA ASP A 10 12.01 4.42 -24.40
C ASP A 10 11.46 3.57 -23.25
N LEU A 11 10.52 2.66 -23.57
CA LEU A 11 9.85 1.75 -22.63
C LEU A 11 10.76 1.44 -21.43
N PRO A 12 10.40 1.84 -20.21
CA PRO A 12 11.32 1.78 -19.09
C PRO A 12 11.81 0.33 -18.96
N THR A 13 13.13 0.15 -18.96
CA THR A 13 13.78 -1.17 -18.75
C THR A 13 13.40 -1.78 -17.39
N ASN A 14 12.78 -0.98 -16.51
CA ASN A 14 12.19 -1.37 -15.24
C ASN A 14 10.74 -0.92 -15.17
N ALA A 15 9.79 -1.86 -15.21
CA ALA A 15 8.39 -1.61 -14.90
C ALA A 15 8.11 -1.92 -13.42
N GLY A 16 7.31 -1.10 -12.74
CA GLY A 16 6.98 -1.30 -11.32
C GLY A 16 5.50 -1.05 -11.05
N ILE A 17 4.91 -1.89 -10.19
CA ILE A 17 3.55 -1.72 -9.69
C ILE A 17 3.60 -0.79 -8.48
N THR A 18 2.83 0.29 -8.50
CA THR A 18 2.75 1.24 -7.38
C THR A 18 1.29 1.66 -7.16
N GLY A 19 0.90 1.96 -5.92
CA GLY A 19 -0.44 2.49 -5.60
C GLY A 19 -1.62 1.57 -5.97
N ALA A 20 -1.39 0.26 -6.09
CA ALA A 20 -2.34 -0.67 -6.69
C ALA A 20 -2.78 -1.77 -5.72
N GLU A 21 -3.99 -2.26 -5.93
CA GLU A 21 -4.41 -3.59 -5.50
C GLU A 21 -4.38 -4.51 -6.74
N TYR A 22 -4.23 -5.83 -6.58
CA TYR A 22 -4.22 -6.77 -7.72
C TYR A 22 -5.38 -6.56 -8.74
N SER A 23 -6.56 -6.13 -8.30
CA SER A 23 -7.67 -5.77 -9.19
C SER A 23 -7.30 -4.64 -10.15
N SER A 24 -6.68 -3.56 -9.65
CA SER A 24 -6.28 -2.43 -10.48
C SER A 24 -5.07 -2.75 -11.35
N VAL A 25 -4.18 -3.65 -10.90
CA VAL A 25 -3.09 -4.17 -11.74
C VAL A 25 -3.63 -4.82 -13.02
N LEU A 26 -4.71 -5.58 -12.89
CA LEU A 26 -5.34 -6.31 -14.00
C LEU A 26 -6.22 -5.43 -14.90
N ARG A 27 -6.86 -4.40 -14.34
CA ARG A 27 -8.02 -3.75 -14.97
C ARG A 27 -7.89 -2.26 -15.19
N THR A 28 -7.05 -1.57 -14.43
CA THR A 28 -6.98 -0.11 -14.49
C THR A 28 -5.86 0.33 -15.41
N SER A 29 -6.19 1.10 -16.44
CA SER A 29 -5.25 1.80 -17.32
C SER A 29 -5.27 3.30 -17.05
N GLY A 30 -4.41 4.08 -17.70
CA GLY A 30 -4.45 5.54 -17.57
C GLY A 30 -5.67 6.20 -18.25
N LYS A 31 -6.38 5.45 -19.12
CA LYS A 31 -7.61 5.90 -19.79
C LYS A 31 -8.88 5.32 -19.19
N CYS A 32 -8.78 4.20 -18.45
CA CYS A 32 -9.92 3.43 -18.01
C CYS A 32 -9.78 2.90 -16.58
N LYS A 33 -10.77 3.17 -15.72
CA LYS A 33 -10.82 2.62 -14.37
C LYS A 33 -10.92 1.09 -14.36
N ASP A 34 -11.74 0.53 -15.23
CA ASP A 34 -11.85 -0.90 -15.46
C ASP A 34 -12.04 -1.16 -16.96
N VAL A 35 -10.99 -1.66 -17.62
CA VAL A 35 -11.01 -1.97 -19.06
C VAL A 35 -12.00 -3.08 -19.41
N THR A 36 -12.46 -3.86 -18.43
CA THR A 36 -13.43 -4.95 -18.59
C THR A 36 -14.87 -4.53 -18.29
N ALA A 37 -15.08 -3.31 -17.78
CA ALA A 37 -16.42 -2.82 -17.45
C ALA A 37 -17.26 -2.61 -18.71
N MET A 38 -18.51 -3.10 -18.66
CA MET A 38 -19.47 -3.01 -19.75
C MET A 38 -20.81 -2.47 -19.21
N LYS A 39 -21.51 -1.68 -20.03
CA LYS A 39 -22.88 -1.23 -19.76
C LYS A 39 -23.80 -1.51 -20.93
N TRP A 40 -25.09 -1.61 -20.61
CA TRP A 40 -26.13 -1.64 -21.63
C TRP A 40 -26.43 -0.22 -22.11
N LYS A 41 -26.35 -0.02 -23.42
CA LYS A 41 -26.72 1.24 -24.09
C LYS A 41 -27.81 0.95 -25.12
N LYS A 42 -28.77 1.87 -25.23
CA LYS A 42 -29.72 1.87 -26.34
C LYS A 42 -29.02 2.38 -27.60
N GLU A 43 -28.99 1.56 -28.63
CA GLU A 43 -28.58 1.95 -29.97
C GLU A 43 -29.83 2.17 -30.81
N TRP A 44 -30.00 3.40 -31.28
CA TRP A 44 -31.18 3.83 -32.04
C TRP A 44 -30.95 3.63 -33.53
N SER A 45 -31.92 3.01 -34.20
CA SER A 45 -31.99 2.84 -35.65
C SER A 45 -32.87 3.94 -36.24
N TRP A 46 -32.25 4.81 -37.04
CA TRP A 46 -32.91 5.96 -37.66
C TRP A 46 -33.42 5.68 -39.09
N TRP A 47 -33.36 4.43 -39.54
CA TRP A 47 -33.76 4.03 -40.88
C TRP A 47 -35.26 4.23 -41.16
N ASN A 48 -36.09 4.39 -40.13
CA ASN A 48 -37.49 4.77 -40.26
C ASN A 48 -37.73 6.07 -39.48
N TRP A 49 -37.68 7.22 -40.16
CA TRP A 49 -37.73 8.56 -39.56
C TRP A 49 -38.99 8.79 -38.69
N PHE A 50 -40.07 8.04 -38.97
CA PHE A 50 -41.34 8.14 -38.25
C PHE A 50 -41.48 7.16 -37.07
N TRP A 51 -40.60 6.16 -36.96
CA TRP A 51 -40.66 5.12 -35.91
C TRP A 51 -39.24 4.69 -35.49
N PRO A 52 -38.53 5.50 -34.69
CA PRO A 52 -37.20 5.15 -34.22
C PRO A 52 -37.29 3.86 -33.37
N THR A 53 -36.65 2.80 -33.84
CA THR A 53 -36.50 1.56 -33.09
C THR A 53 -35.15 1.58 -32.38
N TYR A 54 -35.02 0.87 -31.25
CA TYR A 54 -33.74 0.70 -30.59
C TYR A 54 -33.49 -0.76 -30.27
N ARG A 55 -32.22 -1.11 -30.17
CA ARG A 55 -31.78 -2.37 -29.57
C ARG A 55 -30.83 -2.11 -28.41
N TRP A 56 -30.82 -3.02 -27.45
CA TRP A 56 -29.85 -2.99 -26.36
C TRP A 56 -28.54 -3.61 -26.84
N VAL A 57 -27.46 -2.85 -26.72
CA VAL A 57 -26.10 -3.33 -27.01
C VAL A 57 -25.23 -3.18 -25.78
N LYS A 58 -24.32 -4.13 -25.57
CA LYS A 58 -23.26 -4.00 -24.57
C LYS A 58 -22.14 -3.15 -25.14
N VAL A 59 -21.80 -2.06 -24.46
CA VAL A 59 -20.69 -1.18 -24.81
C VAL A 59 -19.75 -1.03 -23.62
N GLN A 60 -18.50 -0.67 -23.87
CA GLN A 60 -17.53 -0.45 -22.80
C GLN A 60 -18.00 0.70 -21.87
N ASP A 61 -17.94 0.46 -20.55
CA ASP A 61 -18.26 1.46 -19.53
C ASP A 61 -16.99 1.98 -18.86
N CYS A 62 -16.18 2.65 -19.67
CA CYS A 62 -14.89 3.12 -19.25
C CYS A 62 -15.01 4.40 -18.41
N GLN A 63 -15.05 4.25 -17.08
CA GLN A 63 -14.99 5.39 -16.17
C GLN A 63 -13.58 5.98 -16.12
N THR A 64 -13.50 7.28 -15.87
CA THR A 64 -12.21 7.97 -15.67
C THR A 64 -11.49 7.40 -14.43
N PRO A 65 -10.24 6.93 -14.56
CA PRO A 65 -9.46 6.46 -13.41
C PRO A 65 -9.02 7.62 -12.51
N ASP A 66 -8.52 7.31 -11.32
CA ASP A 66 -7.93 8.32 -10.44
C ASP A 66 -6.68 8.97 -11.07
N LYS A 67 -6.26 10.12 -10.51
CA LYS A 67 -5.13 10.90 -11.04
C LYS A 67 -3.83 10.10 -11.06
N PHE A 68 -3.63 9.20 -10.11
CA PHE A 68 -2.41 8.40 -10.04
C PHE A 68 -2.31 7.45 -11.24
N HIS A 69 -3.37 6.69 -11.55
CA HIS A 69 -3.38 5.83 -12.74
C HIS A 69 -3.36 6.65 -14.05
N ARG A 70 -4.11 7.75 -14.11
CA ARG A 70 -4.13 8.64 -15.29
C ARG A 70 -2.76 9.16 -15.67
N PHE A 71 -2.03 9.73 -14.71
CA PHE A 71 -0.72 10.35 -14.99
C PHE A 71 0.43 9.34 -14.95
N GLY A 72 0.31 8.28 -14.15
CA GLY A 72 1.32 7.23 -14.03
C GLY A 72 1.33 6.29 -15.25
N LEU A 73 0.16 5.80 -15.67
CA LEU A 73 0.06 4.82 -16.76
C LEU A 73 -0.12 5.48 -18.13
N ARG A 74 -0.80 6.64 -18.18
CA ARG A 74 -1.12 7.35 -19.42
C ARG A 74 -1.74 6.39 -20.45
N ASP A 75 -1.06 6.19 -21.58
CA ASP A 75 -1.52 5.39 -22.71
C ASP A 75 -0.94 3.98 -22.72
N SER A 76 -0.24 3.58 -21.65
CA SER A 76 0.58 2.36 -21.61
C SER A 76 -0.21 1.07 -21.37
N GLY A 77 -1.52 1.15 -21.13
CA GLY A 77 -2.36 0.02 -20.74
C GLY A 77 -2.44 -0.17 -19.22
N THR A 78 -2.93 -1.34 -18.81
CA THR A 78 -2.91 -1.80 -17.42
C THR A 78 -1.51 -2.19 -16.99
N GLN A 79 -1.27 -2.29 -15.68
CA GLN A 79 0.08 -2.59 -15.18
C GLN A 79 0.57 -3.97 -15.61
N ILE A 80 -0.31 -4.96 -15.68
CA ILE A 80 0.06 -6.29 -16.17
C ILE A 80 0.34 -6.32 -17.68
N GLU A 81 -0.41 -5.56 -18.49
CA GLU A 81 -0.14 -5.42 -19.93
C GLU A 81 1.23 -4.76 -20.18
N ILE A 82 1.61 -3.78 -19.33
CA ILE A 82 2.94 -3.19 -19.36
C ILE A 82 4.00 -4.24 -19.08
N MET A 83 3.82 -5.10 -18.07
CA MET A 83 4.78 -6.17 -17.74
C MET A 83 4.93 -7.16 -18.91
N GLU A 84 3.83 -7.56 -19.54
CA GLU A 84 3.85 -8.46 -20.70
C GLU A 84 4.57 -7.85 -21.90
N LYS A 85 4.45 -6.54 -22.09
CA LYS A 85 5.15 -5.81 -23.16
C LYS A 85 6.64 -5.63 -22.87
N VAL A 86 6.98 -5.25 -21.63
CA VAL A 86 8.37 -4.98 -21.21
C VAL A 86 9.18 -6.27 -21.07
N LYS A 87 8.52 -7.40 -20.74
CA LYS A 87 9.16 -8.71 -20.56
C LYS A 87 10.31 -8.66 -19.54
N PRO A 88 10.02 -8.34 -18.26
CA PRO A 88 11.05 -8.25 -17.23
C PRO A 88 11.72 -9.62 -16.99
N THR A 89 12.95 -9.59 -16.50
CA THR A 89 13.70 -10.78 -16.09
C THR A 89 13.61 -11.04 -14.59
N PHE A 90 13.26 -10.03 -13.80
CA PHE A 90 13.11 -10.14 -12.35
C PHE A 90 11.88 -9.37 -11.86
N ILE A 91 11.10 -9.98 -10.97
CA ILE A 91 9.92 -9.34 -10.36
C ILE A 91 10.23 -8.86 -8.95
N PHE A 92 9.84 -7.64 -8.64
CA PHE A 92 10.05 -7.05 -7.33
C PHE A 92 8.71 -6.55 -6.75
N GLY A 93 8.25 -7.23 -5.70
CA GLY A 93 7.19 -6.75 -4.81
C GLY A 93 5.80 -7.36 -4.99
N THR A 94 4.88 -6.94 -4.12
CA THR A 94 3.47 -7.38 -4.10
C THR A 94 2.51 -6.19 -4.19
N ALA A 95 1.33 -6.41 -4.78
CA ALA A 95 0.21 -5.47 -4.85
C ALA A 95 -0.89 -5.84 -3.85
N ALA A 96 -0.51 -6.35 -2.68
CA ALA A 96 -1.43 -6.86 -1.67
C ALA A 96 -1.83 -5.83 -0.60
N GLY A 97 -0.95 -4.89 -0.24
CA GLY A 97 -1.17 -4.00 0.91
C GLY A 97 -2.48 -3.20 0.85
N ASN A 98 -2.86 -2.74 -0.35
CA ASN A 98 -4.08 -1.95 -0.52
C ASN A 98 -5.38 -2.73 -0.37
N HIS A 99 -5.35 -4.07 -0.46
CA HIS A 99 -6.54 -4.92 -0.20
C HIS A 99 -6.98 -4.88 1.27
N VAL A 100 -6.12 -4.45 2.18
CA VAL A 100 -6.40 -4.41 3.63
C VAL A 100 -6.19 -3.03 4.24
N LEU A 101 -5.32 -2.19 3.67
CA LEU A 101 -5.02 -0.85 4.19
C LEU A 101 -6.26 0.07 4.28
N CYS A 102 -7.20 -0.09 3.35
CA CYS A 102 -8.48 0.60 3.38
C CYS A 102 -9.17 0.51 4.75
N THR A 103 -9.06 -0.63 5.44
CA THR A 103 -9.71 -0.83 6.74
C THR A 103 -9.26 0.15 7.81
N VAL A 104 -7.98 0.51 7.77
CA VAL A 104 -7.35 1.43 8.71
C VAL A 104 -7.68 2.87 8.35
N LEU A 105 -7.65 3.19 7.05
CA LEU A 105 -7.88 4.55 6.56
C LEU A 105 -9.34 4.99 6.66
N THR A 106 -10.28 4.05 6.62
CA THR A 106 -11.73 4.33 6.69
C THR A 106 -12.40 3.82 7.97
N THR A 107 -11.65 3.18 8.87
CA THR A 107 -12.17 2.52 10.08
C THR A 107 -13.38 1.63 9.75
N SER A 108 -13.23 0.75 8.76
CA SER A 108 -14.29 -0.13 8.26
C SER A 108 -13.73 -1.41 7.62
N THR A 109 -14.36 -2.57 7.85
CA THR A 109 -13.96 -3.84 7.19
C THR A 109 -14.60 -4.06 5.82
N SER A 110 -15.38 -3.10 5.31
CA SER A 110 -16.20 -3.24 4.08
C SER A 110 -15.40 -3.52 2.79
N CYS A 111 -14.11 -3.18 2.77
CA CYS A 111 -13.25 -3.41 1.61
C CYS A 111 -12.65 -4.83 1.56
N LEU A 112 -12.71 -5.60 2.66
CA LEU A 112 -12.14 -6.94 2.75
C LEU A 112 -12.91 -7.91 1.86
N ASP A 113 -12.22 -8.49 0.88
CA ASP A 113 -12.81 -9.42 -0.08
C ASP A 113 -11.79 -10.50 -0.42
N GLU A 114 -11.92 -11.65 0.24
CA GLU A 114 -10.97 -12.76 0.11
C GLU A 114 -11.06 -13.40 -1.28
N ALA A 115 -12.28 -13.58 -1.78
CA ALA A 115 -12.52 -14.19 -3.09
C ALA A 115 -11.92 -13.34 -4.21
N ARG A 116 -12.13 -12.01 -4.17
CA ARG A 116 -11.52 -11.08 -5.13
C ARG A 116 -10.00 -11.10 -5.03
N TYR A 117 -9.44 -11.00 -3.82
CA TYR A 117 -8.00 -11.01 -3.61
C TYR A 117 -7.35 -12.27 -4.19
N LYS A 118 -7.83 -13.47 -3.80
CA LYS A 118 -7.31 -14.76 -4.29
C LYS A 118 -7.43 -14.89 -5.80
N LYS A 119 -8.56 -14.51 -6.38
CA LYS A 119 -8.75 -14.55 -7.83
C LYS A 119 -7.74 -13.65 -8.55
N ASP A 120 -7.59 -12.42 -8.08
CA ASP A 120 -6.80 -11.41 -8.79
C ASP A 120 -5.30 -11.63 -8.64
N ILE A 121 -4.80 -12.02 -7.45
CA ILE A 121 -3.37 -12.37 -7.29
C ILE A 121 -3.00 -13.58 -8.15
N ARG A 122 -3.83 -14.62 -8.18
CA ARG A 122 -3.58 -15.83 -8.98
C ARG A 122 -3.57 -15.52 -10.47
N GLU A 123 -4.49 -14.67 -10.95
CA GLU A 123 -4.50 -14.26 -12.35
C GLU A 123 -3.27 -13.42 -12.70
N VAL A 124 -2.85 -12.49 -11.83
CA VAL A 124 -1.60 -11.74 -12.04
C VAL A 124 -0.39 -12.67 -12.09
N MET A 125 -0.26 -13.59 -11.14
CA MET A 125 0.88 -14.52 -11.12
C MET A 125 0.88 -15.47 -12.31
N LYS A 126 -0.29 -15.97 -12.72
CA LYS A 126 -0.46 -16.77 -13.94
C LYS A 126 -0.01 -16.00 -15.19
N ARG A 127 -0.41 -14.74 -15.34
CA ARG A 127 0.00 -13.90 -16.46
C ARG A 127 1.50 -13.61 -16.44
N LEU A 128 2.07 -13.33 -15.26
CA LEU A 128 3.52 -13.17 -15.09
C LEU A 128 4.27 -14.44 -15.49
N ALA A 129 3.83 -15.62 -15.05
CA ALA A 129 4.44 -16.90 -15.42
C ALA A 129 4.46 -17.13 -16.94
N ALA A 130 3.44 -16.65 -17.65
CA ALA A 130 3.33 -16.79 -19.11
C ALA A 130 4.28 -15.87 -19.90
N ILE A 131 4.92 -14.86 -19.28
CA ILE A 131 5.83 -13.93 -19.96
C ILE A 131 7.10 -14.65 -20.47
N GLY A 132 7.55 -15.70 -19.78
CA GLY A 132 8.69 -16.54 -20.19
C GLY A 132 10.09 -15.93 -20.00
N SER A 133 10.22 -14.60 -19.95
CA SER A 133 11.49 -13.90 -19.71
C SER A 133 11.88 -13.87 -18.22
N ILE A 134 10.93 -14.05 -17.30
CA ILE A 134 11.15 -13.94 -15.86
C ILE A 134 12.00 -15.12 -15.38
N LYS A 135 13.13 -14.81 -14.72
CA LYS A 135 14.10 -15.77 -14.17
C LYS A 135 14.12 -15.81 -12.65
N GLY A 136 13.50 -14.83 -11.99
CA GLY A 136 13.39 -14.78 -10.54
C GLY A 136 12.51 -13.64 -10.07
N GLY A 137 12.34 -13.54 -8.76
CA GLY A 137 11.62 -12.45 -8.14
C GLY A 137 11.68 -12.50 -6.63
N VAL A 138 11.21 -11.43 -6.00
CA VAL A 138 10.97 -11.37 -4.56
C VAL A 138 9.57 -10.84 -4.30
N LEU A 139 8.80 -11.59 -3.53
CA LEU A 139 7.55 -11.12 -2.93
C LEU A 139 7.79 -10.77 -1.47
N PHE A 140 6.90 -9.96 -0.90
CA PHE A 140 6.99 -9.62 0.51
C PHE A 140 5.63 -9.65 1.17
N THR A 141 5.58 -10.09 2.42
CA THR A 141 4.33 -10.10 3.19
C THR A 141 3.94 -8.70 3.62
N ILE A 142 2.66 -8.49 3.93
CA ILE A 142 2.13 -7.22 4.42
C ILE A 142 2.20 -7.18 5.95
N PRO A 143 2.79 -6.12 6.55
CA PRO A 143 2.76 -5.89 7.99
C PRO A 143 1.35 -5.81 8.56
N ASN A 144 1.22 -5.98 9.88
CA ASN A 144 -0.08 -5.83 10.53
C ASN A 144 -0.56 -4.37 10.48
N VAL A 145 -1.49 -4.08 9.57
CA VAL A 145 -1.97 -2.71 9.34
C VAL A 145 -2.67 -2.10 10.56
N THR A 146 -3.22 -2.91 11.47
CA THR A 146 -3.85 -2.41 12.71
C THR A 146 -2.84 -1.84 13.71
N THR A 147 -1.55 -2.01 13.43
CA THR A 147 -0.44 -1.51 14.25
C THR A 147 0.27 -0.31 13.65
N LEU A 148 -0.19 0.17 12.49
CA LEU A 148 0.32 1.40 11.88
C LEU A 148 0.14 2.58 12.82
N PHE A 149 1.09 3.51 12.78
CA PHE A 149 1.07 4.69 13.64
C PHE A 149 -0.06 5.67 13.30
N PHE A 150 -0.71 5.48 12.15
CA PHE A 150 -1.96 6.13 11.78
C PHE A 150 -3.06 5.89 12.82
N LEU A 151 -3.06 4.75 13.50
CA LEU A 151 -4.06 4.40 14.50
C LEU A 151 -3.59 4.69 15.93
N ASP A 152 -4.49 5.30 16.71
CA ASP A 152 -4.35 5.48 18.14
C ASP A 152 -5.39 4.66 18.88
N ARG A 153 -4.99 4.07 20.02
CA ARG A 153 -5.93 3.49 20.98
C ARG A 153 -6.78 4.61 21.57
N TYR A 154 -8.09 4.41 21.57
CA TYR A 154 -9.05 5.32 22.16
C TYR A 154 -9.98 4.55 23.11
N ARG A 155 -10.13 5.08 24.33
CA ARG A 155 -11.11 4.61 25.30
C ARG A 155 -12.14 5.73 25.47
N ASP A 156 -13.41 5.40 25.26
CA ASP A 156 -14.48 6.37 25.42
C ASP A 156 -14.55 6.84 26.90
N PRO A 157 -14.52 8.16 27.18
CA PRO A 157 -14.54 8.66 28.55
C PRO A 157 -15.76 8.27 29.37
N ARG A 158 -16.87 7.88 28.71
CA ARG A 158 -18.11 7.42 29.36
C ARG A 158 -18.21 5.89 29.42
N GLY A 159 -17.15 5.17 29.05
CA GLY A 159 -17.11 3.70 29.10
C GLY A 159 -17.95 3.02 28.02
N ARG A 160 -18.36 3.72 26.96
CA ARG A 160 -19.14 3.11 25.86
C ARG A 160 -18.24 2.21 25.01
N GLY A 161 -18.48 0.90 25.09
CA GLY A 161 -17.66 -0.11 24.41
C GLY A 161 -17.66 0.03 22.89
N ASN A 162 -18.82 0.33 22.28
CA ASN A 162 -18.97 0.51 20.83
C ASN A 162 -18.27 1.76 20.26
N LEU A 163 -17.74 2.63 21.11
CA LEU A 163 -16.96 3.81 20.72
C LEU A 163 -15.50 3.70 21.19
N THR A 164 -15.09 2.54 21.70
CA THR A 164 -13.74 2.25 22.19
C THR A 164 -13.04 1.32 21.21
N GLY A 165 -11.82 1.66 20.81
CA GLY A 165 -11.13 0.92 19.75
C GLY A 165 -9.91 1.65 19.20
N LEU A 166 -9.59 1.39 17.93
CA LEU A 166 -8.52 2.09 17.20
C LEU A 166 -9.13 3.19 16.33
N LYS A 167 -8.75 4.44 16.54
CA LYS A 167 -9.18 5.58 15.71
C LYS A 167 -7.99 6.14 14.93
N ALA A 168 -8.25 6.88 13.85
CA ALA A 168 -7.21 7.69 13.23
C ALA A 168 -6.59 8.70 14.21
N PHE A 169 -5.28 8.93 14.12
CA PHE A 169 -4.52 9.74 15.08
C PHE A 169 -5.01 11.19 15.19
N TYR A 170 -5.49 11.75 14.08
CA TYR A 170 -5.96 13.14 14.01
C TYR A 170 -7.31 13.36 14.68
N ARG A 171 -8.07 12.28 14.99
CA ARG A 171 -9.34 12.38 15.71
C ARG A 171 -9.09 12.52 17.20
N SER A 172 -9.66 13.54 17.85
CA SER A 172 -9.48 13.73 19.29
C SER A 172 -10.49 12.95 20.14
N PHE A 173 -11.66 12.62 19.60
CA PHE A 173 -12.72 11.85 20.25
C PHE A 173 -13.56 11.10 19.21
N VAL A 174 -14.45 10.23 19.69
CA VAL A 174 -15.30 9.35 18.88
C VAL A 174 -16.77 9.59 19.25
N THR A 175 -17.61 9.86 18.25
CA THR A 175 -19.06 10.08 18.41
C THR A 175 -19.92 9.05 17.71
N HIS A 176 -19.34 8.28 16.79
CA HIS A 176 -20.01 7.24 16.02
C HIS A 176 -19.12 6.00 15.95
N GLU A 177 -19.71 4.81 15.92
CA GLU A 177 -18.98 3.53 15.92
C GLU A 177 -18.05 3.39 14.71
N GLY A 178 -18.50 3.79 13.51
CA GLY A 178 -17.67 3.81 12.29
C GLY A 178 -16.48 4.78 12.28
N GLN A 179 -16.13 5.41 13.41
CA GLN A 179 -14.90 6.21 13.57
C GLN A 179 -13.81 5.45 14.36
N VAL A 180 -14.09 4.23 14.81
CA VAL A 180 -13.14 3.33 15.45
C VAL A 180 -13.21 1.96 14.81
N LEU A 181 -12.10 1.23 14.84
CA LEU A 181 -12.08 -0.22 14.68
C LEU A 181 -12.22 -0.86 16.06
N ASP A 182 -13.30 -1.58 16.29
CA ASP A 182 -13.49 -2.34 17.53
C ASP A 182 -12.63 -3.63 17.55
N SER A 183 -12.65 -4.37 18.66
CA SER A 183 -11.86 -5.60 18.80
C SER A 183 -12.27 -6.70 17.81
N ARG A 184 -13.55 -6.77 17.43
CA ARG A 184 -14.05 -7.76 16.47
C ARG A 184 -13.56 -7.42 15.07
N GLU A 185 -13.61 -6.15 14.67
CA GLU A 185 -13.08 -5.68 13.40
C GLU A 185 -11.56 -5.86 13.31
N VAL A 186 -10.83 -5.57 14.38
CA VAL A 186 -9.37 -5.83 14.46
C VAL A 186 -9.07 -7.32 14.26
N ASN A 187 -9.87 -8.22 14.85
CA ASN A 187 -9.71 -9.66 14.64
C ASN A 187 -10.03 -10.08 13.20
N GLN A 188 -11.07 -9.50 12.58
CA GLN A 188 -11.38 -9.74 11.16
C GLN A 188 -10.23 -9.31 10.25
N ILE A 189 -9.66 -8.12 10.49
CA ILE A 189 -8.50 -7.61 9.75
C ILE A 189 -7.30 -8.52 9.93
N THR A 190 -7.05 -8.99 11.16
CA THR A 190 -5.92 -9.90 11.46
C THR A 190 -6.06 -11.25 10.76
N ASN A 191 -7.26 -11.83 10.73
CA ASN A 191 -7.52 -13.07 10.00
C ASN A 191 -7.34 -12.90 8.49
N TYR A 192 -7.85 -11.78 7.95
CA TYR A 192 -7.67 -11.46 6.53
C TYR A 192 -6.19 -11.25 6.18
N LEU A 193 -5.42 -10.56 7.03
CA LEU A 193 -3.97 -10.40 6.88
C LEU A 193 -3.23 -11.74 6.86
N SER A 194 -3.61 -12.70 7.70
CA SER A 194 -3.02 -14.05 7.69
C SER A 194 -3.27 -14.71 6.34
N MET A 195 -4.53 -14.80 5.92
CA MET A 195 -4.92 -15.37 4.63
C MET A 195 -4.17 -14.70 3.46
N LEU A 196 -4.09 -13.37 3.48
CA LEU A 196 -3.44 -12.57 2.45
C LEU A 196 -1.94 -12.89 2.35
N ASN A 197 -1.26 -12.98 3.49
CA ASN A 197 0.16 -13.31 3.56
C ASN A 197 0.46 -14.77 3.23
N ASP A 198 -0.43 -15.69 3.59
CA ASP A 198 -0.33 -17.11 3.24
C ASP A 198 -0.44 -17.29 1.72
N GLU A 199 -1.35 -16.57 1.06
CA GLU A 199 -1.44 -16.59 -0.40
C GLU A 199 -0.19 -15.97 -1.04
N ILE A 200 0.40 -14.88 -0.51
CA ILE A 200 1.68 -14.34 -1.02
C ILE A 200 2.78 -15.40 -0.95
N LYS A 201 2.91 -16.08 0.20
CA LYS A 201 3.91 -17.14 0.40
C LYS A 201 3.68 -18.29 -0.57
N ALA A 202 2.43 -18.71 -0.76
CA ALA A 202 2.07 -19.76 -1.70
C ALA A 202 2.41 -19.39 -3.15
N GLN A 203 2.12 -18.16 -3.58
CA GLN A 203 2.50 -17.67 -4.91
C GLN A 203 4.00 -17.54 -5.07
N GLY A 204 4.72 -17.10 -4.02
CA GLY A 204 6.19 -17.08 -4.01
C GLY A 204 6.78 -18.46 -4.24
N ALA A 205 6.28 -19.47 -3.51
CA ALA A 205 6.69 -20.86 -3.67
C ALA A 205 6.36 -21.40 -5.09
N ALA A 206 5.15 -21.15 -5.60
CA ALA A 206 4.72 -21.62 -6.92
C ALA A 206 5.56 -21.03 -8.07
N MET A 207 6.03 -19.79 -7.92
CA MET A 207 6.87 -19.09 -8.90
C MET A 207 8.38 -19.36 -8.71
N GLY A 208 8.78 -20.00 -7.62
CA GLY A 208 10.20 -20.12 -7.24
C GLY A 208 10.84 -18.78 -6.86
N PHE A 209 10.04 -17.85 -6.33
CA PHE A 209 10.49 -16.53 -5.90
C PHE A 209 10.92 -16.53 -4.44
N ALA A 210 11.87 -15.66 -4.10
CA ALA A 210 12.18 -15.34 -2.72
C ALA A 210 10.96 -14.70 -2.03
N VAL A 211 10.82 -14.90 -0.72
CA VAL A 211 9.78 -14.25 0.08
C VAL A 211 10.41 -13.56 1.29
N ALA A 212 10.27 -12.23 1.38
CA ALA A 212 10.65 -11.47 2.57
C ALA A 212 9.46 -11.32 3.53
N ASP A 213 9.62 -11.79 4.77
CA ASP A 213 8.57 -11.71 5.78
C ASP A 213 8.63 -10.38 6.55
N LEU A 214 8.04 -9.33 5.96
CA LEU A 214 7.98 -8.01 6.60
C LEU A 214 7.03 -7.96 7.79
N LYS A 215 6.11 -8.93 7.91
CA LYS A 215 5.25 -8.97 9.08
C LYS A 215 6.11 -9.18 10.32
N VAL A 216 7.02 -10.14 10.27
CA VAL A 216 7.98 -10.42 11.35
C VAL A 216 8.86 -9.21 11.64
N VAL A 217 9.42 -8.58 10.61
CA VAL A 217 10.29 -7.39 10.75
C VAL A 217 9.56 -6.25 11.46
N PHE A 218 8.30 -6.03 11.09
CA PHE A 218 7.51 -4.96 11.64
C PHE A 218 7.04 -5.25 13.08
N ASP A 219 6.69 -6.50 13.38
CA ASP A 219 6.39 -6.94 14.75
C ASP A 219 7.61 -6.75 15.67
N ASP A 220 8.81 -7.07 15.19
CA ASP A 220 10.07 -6.85 15.92
C ASP A 220 10.39 -5.35 16.12
N LEU A 221 10.23 -4.52 15.07
CA LEU A 221 10.37 -3.06 15.17
C LEU A 221 9.43 -2.44 16.21
N LYS A 222 8.25 -3.03 16.40
CA LYS A 222 7.28 -2.57 17.38
C LYS A 222 7.65 -2.99 18.80
N GLU A 223 8.03 -4.25 18.98
CA GLU A 223 8.32 -4.83 20.29
C GLU A 223 9.68 -4.35 20.82
N ASN A 224 10.73 -4.54 20.01
CA ASN A 224 12.13 -4.36 20.41
C ASN A 224 12.74 -3.06 19.88
N GLY A 225 12.22 -2.57 18.75
CA GLY A 225 12.86 -1.52 17.97
C GLY A 225 14.17 -2.00 17.33
N ARG A 226 14.70 -1.20 16.41
CA ARG A 226 15.92 -1.52 15.66
C ARG A 226 16.99 -0.50 15.96
N ARG A 227 18.11 -0.96 16.55
CA ARG A 227 19.24 -0.08 16.88
C ARG A 227 19.85 0.47 15.61
N ILE A 228 19.98 1.79 15.54
CA ILE A 228 20.73 2.47 14.47
C ILE A 228 22.17 2.62 14.93
N GLU A 229 23.14 2.22 14.12
CA GLU A 229 24.56 2.24 14.49
C GLU A 229 25.42 2.89 13.40
N SER A 230 26.20 3.90 13.79
CA SER A 230 27.17 4.53 12.92
C SER A 230 28.38 3.62 12.68
N PRO A 231 29.20 3.89 11.64
CA PRO A 231 30.48 3.20 11.47
C PRO A 231 31.46 3.33 12.66
N SER A 232 31.26 4.34 13.52
CA SER A 232 32.06 4.57 14.73
C SER A 232 31.49 3.92 16.00
N GLY A 233 30.38 3.18 15.89
CA GLY A 233 29.70 2.53 17.03
C GLY A 233 28.75 3.45 17.82
N TRP A 234 28.66 4.72 17.45
CA TRP A 234 27.70 5.66 18.03
C TRP A 234 26.27 5.33 17.55
N SER A 235 25.27 5.61 18.40
CA SER A 235 23.87 5.32 18.09
C SER A 235 22.96 6.47 18.50
N PRO A 236 22.02 6.90 17.63
CA PRO A 236 20.93 7.81 18.01
C PRO A 236 19.79 7.11 18.78
N GLY A 237 19.93 5.81 19.09
CA GLY A 237 18.93 4.99 19.75
C GLY A 237 18.30 3.94 18.84
N ASN A 238 17.21 3.35 19.34
CA ASN A 238 16.46 2.33 18.63
C ASN A 238 15.26 2.95 17.92
N ALA A 239 15.18 2.75 16.61
CA ALA A 239 14.02 3.15 15.84
C ALA A 239 12.83 2.23 16.12
N ARG A 240 11.66 2.83 16.32
CA ARG A 240 10.41 2.08 16.56
C ARG A 240 9.48 2.13 15.35
N ALA A 241 8.46 1.28 15.38
CA ALA A 241 7.29 1.30 14.50
C ALA A 241 6.40 2.57 14.70
N SER A 242 7.00 3.75 14.59
CA SER A 242 6.38 5.07 14.76
C SER A 242 6.95 6.07 13.75
N TRP A 243 6.35 7.25 13.62
CA TRP A 243 7.11 8.37 13.07
C TRP A 243 8.15 8.85 14.08
N PRO A 244 9.20 9.56 13.65
CA PRO A 244 10.25 10.02 14.56
C PRO A 244 9.77 11.13 15.50
N LEU A 245 10.29 11.14 16.71
CA LEU A 245 10.12 12.20 17.73
C LEU A 245 11.50 12.64 18.25
N PRO A 246 11.63 13.79 18.93
CA PRO A 246 12.90 14.21 19.52
C PRO A 246 13.53 13.11 20.39
N GLY A 247 14.72 12.66 20.00
CA GLY A 247 15.45 11.57 20.68
C GLY A 247 14.88 10.16 20.48
N GLN A 248 13.89 9.99 19.59
CA GLN A 248 13.23 8.71 19.31
C GLN A 248 13.12 8.52 17.79
N PRO A 249 14.08 7.82 17.17
CA PRO A 249 14.01 7.52 15.75
C PRO A 249 12.76 6.68 15.42
N GLY A 250 12.26 6.83 14.19
CA GLY A 250 11.05 6.16 13.73
C GLY A 250 11.15 5.73 12.27
N VAL A 251 10.36 4.74 11.89
CA VAL A 251 10.35 4.18 10.53
C VAL A 251 9.26 4.77 9.62
N PHE A 252 8.28 5.50 10.16
CA PHE A 252 7.17 6.06 9.37
C PHE A 252 7.34 7.53 9.00
N SER A 253 6.69 7.90 7.90
CA SER A 253 6.44 9.29 7.53
C SER A 253 5.34 9.91 8.41
N LEU A 254 5.07 11.21 8.23
CA LEU A 254 4.03 11.93 8.98
C LEU A 254 2.59 11.47 8.66
N ASP A 255 2.38 10.68 7.61
CA ASP A 255 1.08 10.05 7.39
C ASP A 255 0.81 8.89 8.37
N GLY A 256 1.83 8.38 9.06
CA GLY A 256 1.70 7.24 9.97
C GLY A 256 1.42 5.90 9.29
N VAL A 257 1.56 5.83 7.95
CA VAL A 257 1.26 4.66 7.11
C VAL A 257 2.50 4.23 6.34
N HIS A 258 3.11 5.15 5.58
CA HIS A 258 4.21 4.83 4.68
C HIS A 258 5.57 5.00 5.37
N PRO A 259 6.57 4.15 5.05
CA PRO A 259 7.90 4.32 5.59
C PRO A 259 8.51 5.68 5.21
N ASN A 260 9.33 6.25 6.11
CA ASN A 260 10.24 7.34 5.76
C ASN A 260 11.50 6.78 5.08
N MET A 261 12.50 7.62 4.81
CA MET A 261 13.72 7.18 4.12
C MET A 261 14.46 6.09 4.89
N TYR A 262 14.57 6.21 6.21
CA TYR A 262 15.15 5.17 7.05
C TYR A 262 14.34 3.87 7.01
N GLY A 263 13.02 3.95 7.16
CA GLY A 263 12.14 2.77 7.08
C GLY A 263 12.22 2.04 5.74
N HIS A 264 12.38 2.78 4.64
CA HIS A 264 12.65 2.20 3.32
C HIS A 264 13.99 1.47 3.23
N ALA A 265 15.04 1.96 3.90
CA ALA A 265 16.33 1.28 3.95
C ALA A 265 16.27 -0.03 4.76
N VAL A 266 15.58 -0.02 5.90
CA VAL A 266 15.30 -1.22 6.69
C VAL A 266 14.60 -2.27 5.82
N PHE A 267 13.52 -1.88 5.13
CA PHE A 267 12.80 -2.78 4.24
C PHE A 267 13.67 -3.29 3.07
N ALA A 268 14.44 -2.40 2.41
CA ALA A 268 15.33 -2.81 1.33
C ALA A 268 16.33 -3.89 1.78
N ASN A 269 16.88 -3.77 3.00
CA ASN A 269 17.80 -4.76 3.54
C ASN A 269 17.14 -6.12 3.80
N GLU A 270 15.88 -6.16 4.20
CA GLU A 270 15.15 -7.43 4.36
C GLU A 270 14.86 -8.12 3.02
N LEU A 271 14.60 -7.33 1.97
CA LEU A 271 14.48 -7.86 0.60
C LEU A 271 15.82 -8.39 0.09
N ILE A 272 16.91 -7.64 0.29
CA ILE A 272 18.27 -8.05 -0.09
C ILE A 272 18.65 -9.36 0.61
N LYS A 273 18.36 -9.51 1.91
CA LYS A 273 18.58 -10.76 2.65
C LYS A 273 17.83 -11.94 2.02
N ALA A 274 16.54 -11.77 1.73
CA ALA A 274 15.72 -12.82 1.11
C ALA A 274 16.26 -13.21 -0.28
N ILE A 275 16.64 -12.21 -1.09
CA ILE A 275 17.21 -12.42 -2.42
C ILE A 275 18.55 -13.17 -2.33
N ASN A 276 19.48 -12.70 -1.50
CA ASN A 276 20.80 -13.33 -1.33
C ASN A 276 20.67 -14.77 -0.84
N SER A 277 19.81 -15.02 0.15
CA SER A 277 19.60 -16.35 0.70
C SER A 277 18.97 -17.32 -0.30
N HIS A 278 18.04 -16.86 -1.13
CA HIS A 278 17.31 -17.72 -2.06
C HIS A 278 18.06 -17.97 -3.37
N TYR A 279 18.76 -16.96 -3.88
CA TYR A 279 19.43 -17.00 -5.18
C TYR A 279 20.95 -17.19 -5.09
N GLY A 280 21.54 -17.22 -3.89
CA GLY A 280 22.98 -17.33 -3.70
C GLY A 280 23.75 -16.07 -4.14
N PHE A 281 23.08 -14.92 -4.19
CA PHE A 281 23.72 -13.64 -4.51
C PHE A 281 24.43 -13.03 -3.31
N SER A 282 25.24 -11.99 -3.57
CA SER A 282 25.95 -11.20 -2.55
C SER A 282 25.68 -9.71 -2.75
N ILE A 283 24.41 -9.35 -2.89
CA ILE A 283 24.00 -7.94 -2.99
C ILE A 283 24.31 -7.26 -1.65
N PRO A 284 25.08 -6.15 -1.64
CA PRO A 284 25.39 -5.44 -0.41
C PRO A 284 24.15 -4.75 0.17
N GLN A 285 24.05 -4.73 1.50
CA GLN A 285 23.00 -4.00 2.21
C GLN A 285 23.21 -2.50 2.11
N VAL A 286 22.09 -1.76 2.13
CA VAL A 286 22.07 -0.31 2.23
C VAL A 286 22.45 0.10 3.65
N SER A 287 23.22 1.19 3.79
CA SER A 287 23.55 1.76 5.09
C SER A 287 22.31 2.36 5.75
N GLU A 288 21.80 1.67 6.77
CA GLU A 288 20.67 2.12 7.59
C GLU A 288 21.00 3.42 8.34
N TYR A 289 22.25 3.56 8.81
CA TYR A 289 22.71 4.79 9.46
C TYR A 289 22.71 5.97 8.49
N ALA A 290 23.23 5.80 7.27
CA ALA A 290 23.22 6.90 6.29
C ALA A 290 21.78 7.29 5.92
N ALA A 291 20.90 6.30 5.73
CA ALA A 291 19.49 6.55 5.46
C ALA A 291 18.79 7.29 6.61
N TRP A 292 19.10 6.98 7.86
CA TRP A 292 18.64 7.75 9.01
C TRP A 292 19.26 9.16 9.07
N TYR A 293 20.57 9.28 8.85
CA TYR A 293 21.33 10.52 9.01
C TYR A 293 20.87 11.60 8.03
N TYR A 294 20.52 11.22 6.80
CA TYR A 294 20.02 12.13 5.78
C TYR A 294 18.50 12.31 5.78
N ASP A 295 17.77 11.60 6.65
CA ASP A 295 16.32 11.72 6.75
C ASP A 295 15.94 12.90 7.63
N SER A 296 15.47 13.98 7.02
CA SER A 296 15.08 15.19 7.75
C SER A 296 13.99 14.93 8.79
N LEU A 297 13.07 13.98 8.56
CA LEU A 297 12.06 13.63 9.55
C LEU A 297 12.67 13.00 10.80
N ASN A 298 13.76 12.26 10.65
CA ASN A 298 14.47 11.65 11.77
C ASN A 298 15.47 12.61 12.44
N ARG A 299 16.02 13.56 11.69
CA ARG A 299 17.01 14.55 12.20
C ARG A 299 16.37 15.77 12.83
N ASP A 300 15.24 16.20 12.30
CA ASP A 300 14.44 17.33 12.78
C ASP A 300 12.96 16.91 12.88
N PRO A 301 12.63 16.07 13.88
CA PRO A 301 11.32 15.44 13.96
C PRO A 301 10.21 16.43 14.31
N ILE A 302 9.10 16.33 13.58
CA ILE A 302 7.88 17.09 13.82
C ILE A 302 6.91 16.23 14.63
N ASP A 303 6.55 16.68 15.83
CA ASP A 303 5.47 16.08 16.60
C ASP A 303 4.11 16.55 16.06
N LEU A 304 3.61 15.88 15.02
CA LEU A 304 2.34 16.21 14.39
C LEU A 304 1.15 16.05 15.34
N LYS A 305 1.19 15.09 16.27
CA LYS A 305 0.12 14.89 17.26
C LYS A 305 0.05 16.08 18.22
N LYS A 306 1.20 16.55 18.69
CA LYS A 306 1.31 17.77 19.50
C LYS A 306 0.87 18.99 18.70
N TYR A 307 1.32 19.11 17.45
CA TYR A 307 0.94 20.21 16.56
C TYR A 307 -0.58 20.36 16.43
N LEU A 308 -1.27 19.25 16.13
CA LEU A 308 -2.73 19.21 15.96
C LEU A 308 -3.51 19.52 17.25
N LYS A 309 -2.89 19.38 18.43
CA LYS A 309 -3.55 19.59 19.73
C LYS A 309 -3.25 20.93 20.37
N GLU A 310 -2.04 21.47 20.17
CA GLU A 310 -1.53 22.61 20.94
C GLU A 310 -1.41 23.90 20.13
N TYR A 311 -1.35 23.82 18.79
CA TYR A 311 -1.15 25.00 17.94
C TYR A 311 -2.47 25.43 17.31
N THR A 312 -2.74 26.74 17.26
CA THR A 312 -4.00 27.32 16.78
C THR A 312 -4.39 26.83 15.38
N PHE A 313 -3.46 26.84 14.42
CA PHE A 313 -3.71 26.32 13.07
C PHE A 313 -3.90 24.80 13.04
N GLY A 314 -3.15 24.06 13.87
CA GLY A 314 -3.32 22.61 14.02
C GLY A 314 -4.70 22.25 14.58
N ILE A 315 -5.17 22.98 15.60
CA ILE A 315 -6.51 22.83 16.18
C ILE A 315 -7.59 23.13 15.13
N PHE A 316 -7.39 24.16 14.30
CA PHE A 316 -8.29 24.48 13.18
C PHE A 316 -8.35 23.34 12.15
N ILE A 317 -7.19 22.76 11.77
CA ILE A 317 -7.15 21.58 10.90
C ILE A 317 -7.91 20.42 11.53
N SER A 318 -7.69 20.14 12.82
CA SER A 318 -8.42 19.09 13.55
C SER A 318 -9.94 19.35 13.58
N TRP A 319 -10.38 20.61 13.66
CA TRP A 319 -11.79 20.97 13.57
C TRP A 319 -12.39 20.74 12.17
N ILE A 320 -11.65 21.07 11.10
CA ILE A 320 -12.06 20.75 9.72
C ILE A 320 -12.20 19.23 9.56
N LEU A 321 -11.17 18.47 9.93
CA LEU A 321 -11.17 17.02 9.81
C LEU A 321 -12.33 16.41 10.62
N ARG A 322 -12.61 16.93 11.82
CA ARG A 322 -13.79 16.53 12.62
C ARG A 322 -15.11 16.72 11.89
N THR A 323 -15.26 17.79 11.12
CA THR A 323 -16.54 18.21 10.55
C THR A 323 -16.86 17.47 9.24
N PHE A 324 -15.82 17.13 8.47
CA PHE A 324 -15.97 16.63 7.11
C PHE A 324 -15.47 15.19 6.88
N THR A 325 -14.96 14.51 7.92
CA THR A 325 -14.49 13.11 7.86
C THR A 325 -15.03 12.27 8.99
#